data_AF-A0A8T9C1B6-F1
#
_entry.id   AF-A0A8T9C1B6-F1
#
_cell.length_a   1.000
_cell.length_b   1.000
_cell.length_c   1.000
_cell.angle_alpha   90.00
_cell.angle_beta   90.00
_cell.angle_gamma   90.00
#
_symmetry.space_group_name_H-M   'P 1'
#
loop_
_entity.id
_entity.type
_entity.pdbx_description
1 polymer ?
#
loop_
_entity_poly.entity_id
_entity_poly.type
_entity_poly.pdbx_seq_one_letter_code
_entity_poly.pdbx_strand_id
1 'polypeptide(L)'
;IFGITAPATIAPGQDFNVTLETQNYIQTIYDVAVVFGLAPGQGHPDTLGTVIASEYLGPSKSNIIVPIVYTVSVDKNTPVGSSTLSASVMSLYGVSSGPTLSNYNVTVVVGDVVSEERVSSS
;
A
#
# COMPACT_ATOMS: atom_id res chain seq x y z
N ILE A 1 10.18 5.28 -0.46
CA ILE A 1 9.30 4.11 -0.75
C ILE A 1 9.30 3.88 -2.25
N PHE A 2 9.31 2.64 -2.73
CA PHE A 2 9.30 2.35 -4.18
C PHE A 2 8.22 1.34 -4.61
N GLY A 3 7.49 0.76 -3.66
CA GLY A 3 6.48 -0.23 -3.97
C GLY A 3 5.71 -0.71 -2.75
N ILE A 4 4.81 -1.65 -2.98
CA ILE A 4 4.08 -2.38 -1.94
C ILE A 4 4.13 -3.88 -2.17
N THR A 5 4.07 -4.64 -1.07
CA THR A 5 3.93 -6.09 -1.09
C THR A 5 2.76 -6.51 -0.20
N ALA A 6 1.95 -7.45 -0.66
CA ALA A 6 0.80 -7.98 0.08
C ALA A 6 0.65 -9.50 -0.16
N PRO A 7 -0.15 -10.22 0.65
CA PRO A 7 -0.58 -11.57 0.32
C PRO A 7 -1.25 -11.64 -1.06
N ALA A 8 -1.01 -12.71 -1.81
CA ALA A 8 -1.65 -12.96 -3.10
C ALA A 8 -3.16 -13.16 -2.96
N THR A 9 -3.60 -13.76 -1.84
CA THR A 9 -5.01 -13.88 -1.46
C THR A 9 -5.25 -13.22 -0.09
N ILE A 10 -6.31 -12.43 0.00
CA ILE A 10 -6.81 -11.81 1.23
C ILE A 10 -8.22 -12.30 1.51
N ALA A 11 -8.67 -12.22 2.77
CA ALA A 11 -10.00 -12.67 3.18
C ALA A 11 -10.84 -11.54 3.77
N PRO A 12 -12.12 -11.38 3.38
CA PRO A 12 -13.03 -10.42 3.99
C PRO A 12 -13.13 -10.55 5.51
N GLY A 13 -13.00 -9.44 6.24
CA GLY A 13 -13.08 -9.40 7.70
C GLY A 13 -11.89 -10.03 8.44
N GLN A 14 -10.81 -10.41 7.73
CA GLN A 14 -9.55 -10.85 8.33
C GLN A 14 -8.45 -9.81 8.13
N ASP A 15 -7.58 -9.71 9.14
CA ASP A 15 -6.41 -8.85 9.09
C ASP A 15 -5.33 -9.47 8.20
N PHE A 16 -4.61 -8.61 7.46
CA PHE A 16 -3.44 -9.00 6.67
C PHE A 16 -2.39 -7.88 6.66
N ASN A 17 -1.15 -8.26 6.32
CA ASN A 17 -0.03 -7.33 6.33
C ASN A 17 0.33 -6.83 4.93
N VAL A 18 0.23 -5.50 4.77
CA VAL A 18 0.78 -4.78 3.61
C VAL A 18 2.11 -4.18 4.01
N THR A 19 3.12 -4.40 3.19
CA THR A 19 4.47 -3.88 3.38
C THR A 19 4.70 -2.74 2.39
N LEU A 20 5.12 -1.58 2.88
CA LEU A 20 5.74 -0.55 2.04
C LEU A 20 7.21 -0.91 1.85
N GLU A 21 7.58 -1.11 0.58
CA GLU A 21 8.96 -1.42 0.23
C GLU A 21 9.79 -0.14 0.21
N THR A 22 10.90 -0.19 0.95
CA THR A 22 11.82 0.93 1.10
C THR A 22 13.16 0.54 0.51
N GLN A 23 13.87 1.51 -0.05
CA GLN A 23 15.19 1.31 -0.63
C GLN A 23 16.10 2.44 -0.20
N ASN A 24 17.40 2.18 -0.23
CA ASN A 24 18.38 3.21 0.03
C ASN A 24 18.29 4.31 -1.04
N TYR A 25 18.17 5.56 -0.61
CA TYR A 25 18.12 6.72 -1.49
C TYR A 25 19.10 7.78 -1.00
N ILE A 26 19.87 8.34 -1.93
CA ILE A 26 20.98 9.24 -1.59
C ILE A 26 20.51 10.61 -1.11
N GLN A 27 19.28 11.00 -1.44
CA GLN A 27 18.69 12.26 -1.02
C GLN A 27 17.70 12.03 0.11
N THR A 28 17.65 12.95 1.07
CA THR A 28 16.64 12.90 2.13
C THR A 28 15.26 13.10 1.54
N ILE A 29 14.38 12.13 1.74
CA ILE A 29 12.95 12.21 1.44
C ILE A 29 12.21 12.27 2.78
N TYR A 30 11.18 13.12 2.87
CA TYR A 30 10.24 13.11 3.99
C TYR A 30 8.93 12.46 3.55
N ASP A 31 8.69 11.23 3.98
CA ASP A 31 7.47 10.50 3.69
C ASP A 31 6.39 10.91 4.71
N VAL A 32 5.31 11.56 4.22
CA VAL A 32 4.29 12.20 5.07
C VAL A 32 3.27 11.17 5.55
N ALA A 33 2.59 10.51 4.60
CA ALA A 33 1.47 9.62 4.89
C ALA A 33 1.25 8.64 3.74
N VAL A 34 0.56 7.54 4.04
CA VAL A 34 0.08 6.56 3.06
C VAL A 34 -1.42 6.32 3.23
N VAL A 35 -2.12 6.11 2.13
CA VAL A 35 -3.51 5.64 2.12
C VAL A 35 -3.58 4.37 1.30
N PHE A 36 -4.22 3.33 1.84
CA PHE A 36 -4.47 2.06 1.18
C PHE A 36 -5.93 1.97 0.74
N GLY A 37 -6.17 1.39 -0.43
CA GLY A 37 -7.50 1.09 -0.90
C GLY A 37 -7.57 -0.15 -1.77
N LEU A 38 -8.78 -0.65 -1.95
CA LEU A 38 -9.09 -1.85 -2.71
C LEU A 38 -10.18 -1.54 -3.74
N ALA A 39 -9.98 -1.98 -4.98
CA ALA A 39 -10.96 -1.89 -6.04
C ALA A 39 -11.18 -3.27 -6.69
N PRO A 40 -12.43 -3.65 -7.05
CA PRO A 40 -12.69 -4.90 -7.75
C PRO A 40 -12.12 -4.88 -9.18
N GLY A 41 -11.69 -6.04 -9.67
CA GLY A 41 -11.09 -6.19 -10.99
C GLY A 41 -9.80 -5.38 -11.11
N GLN A 42 -9.69 -4.59 -12.17
CA GLN A 42 -8.56 -3.69 -12.40
C GLN A 42 -8.68 -2.35 -11.66
N GLY A 43 -9.86 -2.03 -11.13
CA GLY A 43 -10.16 -0.70 -10.60
C GLY A 43 -10.18 0.40 -11.68
N HIS A 44 -10.39 1.65 -11.24
CA HIS A 44 -10.24 2.81 -12.12
C HIS A 44 -8.79 3.34 -12.02
N PRO A 45 -8.14 3.71 -13.13
CA PRO A 45 -6.78 4.23 -13.11
C PRO A 45 -6.59 5.39 -12.14
N ASP A 46 -5.44 5.41 -11.46
CA ASP A 46 -5.05 6.46 -10.50
C ASP A 46 -6.02 6.68 -9.33
N THR A 47 -6.84 5.68 -9.00
CA THR A 47 -7.73 5.70 -7.83
C THR A 47 -7.43 4.56 -6.87
N LEU A 48 -7.86 4.76 -5.61
CA LEU A 48 -7.71 3.76 -4.55
C LEU A 48 -8.91 2.82 -4.45
N GLY A 49 -10.03 3.09 -5.15
CA GLY A 49 -11.29 2.40 -4.91
C GLY A 49 -11.82 2.70 -3.50
N THR A 50 -12.20 1.66 -2.77
CA THR A 50 -12.62 1.77 -1.37
C THR A 50 -11.41 1.92 -0.46
N VAL A 51 -11.35 3.01 0.31
CA VAL A 51 -10.28 3.22 1.30
C VAL A 51 -10.41 2.21 2.43
N ILE A 52 -9.31 1.54 2.77
CA ILE A 52 -9.27 0.51 3.82
C ILE A 52 -8.39 0.90 5.01
N ALA A 53 -7.39 1.75 4.79
CA ALA A 53 -6.53 2.27 5.85
C ALA A 53 -5.85 3.57 5.42
N SER A 54 -5.45 4.37 6.41
CA SER A 54 -4.64 5.57 6.21
C SER A 54 -3.70 5.76 7.39
N GLU A 55 -2.43 6.04 7.13
CA GLU A 55 -1.38 5.98 8.15
C GLU A 55 -0.41 7.14 8.02
N TYR A 56 -0.04 7.72 9.16
CA TYR A 56 1.04 8.71 9.22
C TYR A 56 2.40 7.99 9.18
N LEU A 57 3.28 8.45 8.30
CA LEU A 57 4.65 7.93 8.18
C LEU A 57 5.59 8.75 9.06
N GLY A 58 5.72 10.04 8.71
CA GLY A 58 6.50 11.01 9.47
C GLY A 58 8.01 10.75 9.45
N PRO A 59 8.77 11.56 10.21
CA PRO A 59 10.24 11.54 10.15
C PRO A 59 10.84 10.18 10.54
N SER A 60 10.21 9.44 11.46
CA SER A 60 10.71 8.14 11.92
C SER A 60 10.62 7.02 10.87
N LYS A 61 9.76 7.19 9.87
CA LYS A 61 9.55 6.21 8.77
C LYS A 61 10.01 6.76 7.42
N SER A 62 10.72 7.88 7.43
CA SER A 62 11.23 8.56 6.24
C SER A 62 12.66 8.15 5.95
N ASN A 63 12.99 7.92 4.68
CA ASN A 63 14.35 7.63 4.20
C ASN A 63 15.07 6.49 4.95
N ILE A 64 14.32 5.44 5.31
CA ILE A 64 14.85 4.22 5.93
C ILE A 64 14.98 3.11 4.89
N ILE A 65 15.83 2.12 5.18
CA ILE A 65 15.98 0.89 4.36
C ILE A 65 15.15 -0.29 4.88
N VAL A 66 14.51 -0.12 6.04
CA VAL A 66 13.71 -1.17 6.67
C VAL A 66 12.29 -1.05 6.13
N PRO A 67 11.74 -2.12 5.51
CA PRO A 67 10.36 -2.12 5.05
C PRO A 67 9.37 -1.81 6.19
N ILE A 68 8.30 -1.10 5.86
CA ILE A 68 7.31 -0.65 6.84
C ILE A 68 6.08 -1.52 6.71
N VAL A 69 5.73 -2.23 7.79
CA VAL A 69 4.60 -3.16 7.78
C VAL A 69 3.38 -2.51 8.43
N TYR A 70 2.24 -2.65 7.77
CA TYR A 70 0.94 -2.22 8.24
C TYR A 70 -0.03 -3.41 8.27
N THR A 71 -0.72 -3.58 9.39
CA THR A 71 -1.83 -4.52 9.50
C THR A 71 -3.11 -3.80 9.12
N VAL A 72 -3.80 -4.33 8.11
CA VAL A 72 -5.03 -3.76 7.54
C VAL A 72 -6.08 -4.85 7.39
N SER A 73 -7.34 -4.46 7.23
CA SER A 73 -8.46 -5.38 7.00
C SER A 73 -9.38 -4.82 5.94
N VAL A 74 -10.09 -5.69 5.23
CA VAL A 74 -11.18 -5.30 4.32
C VAL A 74 -12.52 -5.69 4.94
N ASP A 75 -13.59 -4.99 4.58
CA ASP A 75 -14.92 -5.25 5.14
C ASP A 75 -15.37 -6.69 4.84
N LYS A 76 -16.12 -7.30 5.77
CA LYS A 76 -16.63 -8.67 5.62
C LYS A 76 -17.54 -8.87 4.40
N ASN A 77 -18.11 -7.79 3.85
CA ASN A 77 -18.97 -7.82 2.68
C ASN A 77 -18.22 -7.48 1.38
N THR A 78 -16.88 -7.35 1.42
CA THR A 78 -16.08 -7.16 0.22
C THR A 78 -16.32 -8.33 -0.76
N PRO A 79 -16.69 -8.06 -2.03
CA PRO A 79 -16.93 -9.12 -3.01
C PRO A 79 -15.69 -9.96 -3.27
N VAL A 80 -15.89 -11.27 -3.42
CA VAL A 80 -14.82 -12.21 -3.80
C VAL A 80 -14.38 -12.02 -5.25
N GLY A 81 -13.13 -12.36 -5.53
CA GLY A 81 -12.54 -12.33 -6.87
C GLY A 81 -11.29 -11.45 -6.98
N SER A 82 -10.78 -11.33 -8.21
CA SER A 82 -9.63 -10.49 -8.52
C SER A 82 -9.92 -9.03 -8.14
N SER A 83 -8.97 -8.41 -7.45
CA SER A 83 -9.04 -7.01 -7.02
C SER A 83 -7.67 -6.35 -7.13
N THR A 84 -7.66 -5.03 -7.29
CA THR A 84 -6.45 -4.20 -7.23
C THR A 84 -6.33 -3.60 -5.84
N LEU A 85 -5.26 -3.94 -5.13
CA LEU A 85 -4.86 -3.27 -3.89
C LEU A 85 -3.90 -2.15 -4.26
N SER A 86 -4.23 -0.93 -3.85
CA SER A 86 -3.47 0.28 -4.16
C SER A 86 -2.98 0.98 -2.89
N ALA A 87 -1.84 1.64 -2.99
CA ALA A 87 -1.32 2.55 -1.98
C ALA A 87 -0.95 3.89 -2.63
N SER A 88 -1.36 4.99 -2.02
CA SER A 88 -0.93 6.34 -2.40
C SER A 88 -0.09 6.94 -1.29
N VAL A 89 1.14 7.33 -1.62
CA VAL A 89 2.12 7.86 -0.68
C VAL A 89 2.39 9.33 -1.01
N MET A 90 2.18 10.19 -0.02
CA MET A 90 2.58 11.59 -0.09
C MET A 90 3.97 11.75 0.50
N SER A 91 4.90 12.30 -0.26
CA SER A 91 6.27 12.57 0.18
C SER A 91 6.70 13.99 -0.20
N LEU A 92 7.69 14.53 0.52
CA LEU A 92 8.30 15.83 0.26
C LEU A 92 9.75 15.63 -0.18
N TYR A 93 10.11 16.23 -1.30
CA TYR A 93 11.44 16.11 -1.91
C TYR A 93 12.18 17.44 -1.94
N GLY A 94 13.52 17.36 -1.82
CA GLY A 94 14.43 18.48 -2.01
C GLY A 94 14.40 19.52 -0.88
N VAL A 95 15.24 20.55 -1.04
CA VAL A 95 15.45 21.60 -0.01
C VAL A 95 14.18 22.39 0.28
N SER A 96 13.30 22.55 -0.71
CA SER A 96 12.05 23.31 -0.59
C SER A 96 10.84 22.46 -0.21
N SER A 97 11.02 21.17 0.12
CA SER A 97 9.93 20.27 0.52
C SER A 97 8.78 20.19 -0.50
N GLY A 98 9.12 19.99 -1.78
CA GLY A 98 8.14 19.90 -2.86
C GLY A 98 7.26 18.64 -2.69
N PRO A 99 5.93 18.77 -2.63
CA PRO A 99 5.05 17.62 -2.45
C PRO A 99 4.97 16.77 -3.71
N THR A 100 4.98 15.45 -3.53
CA THR A 100 4.81 14.47 -4.59
C THR A 100 3.89 13.36 -4.10
N LEU A 101 2.98 12.93 -4.97
CA LEU A 101 2.11 11.79 -4.73
C LEU A 101 2.57 10.63 -5.61
N SER A 102 2.83 9.48 -5.00
CA SER A 102 3.24 8.26 -5.70
C SER A 102 2.22 7.16 -5.46
N ASN A 103 1.74 6.55 -6.54
CA ASN A 103 0.76 5.46 -6.49
C ASN A 103 1.43 4.14 -6.82
N TYR A 104 1.12 3.12 -6.03
CA TYR A 104 1.58 1.75 -6.21
C TYR A 104 0.36 0.83 -6.17
N ASN A 105 0.39 -0.25 -6.95
CA ASN A 105 -0.67 -1.24 -6.88
C ASN A 105 -0.15 -2.66 -7.12
N VAL A 106 -0.95 -3.63 -6.67
CA VAL A 106 -0.77 -5.05 -6.91
C VAL A 106 -2.13 -5.69 -7.15
N THR A 107 -2.18 -6.73 -7.97
CA THR A 107 -3.37 -7.56 -8.11
C THR A 107 -3.37 -8.62 -7.01
N VAL A 108 -4.48 -8.68 -6.26
CA VAL A 108 -4.75 -9.69 -5.23
C VAL A 108 -6.06 -10.42 -5.55
N VAL A 109 -6.27 -11.56 -4.90
CA VAL A 109 -7.55 -12.26 -4.93
C VAL A 109 -8.24 -12.08 -3.57
N VAL A 110 -9.48 -11.61 -3.57
CA VAL A 110 -10.35 -11.70 -2.39
C VAL A 110 -10.97 -13.09 -2.37
N GLY A 111 -10.57 -13.91 -1.41
CA GLY A 111 -10.99 -15.31 -1.25
C GLY A 111 -11.32 -15.66 0.19
N ASP A 112 -11.17 -16.94 0.55
CA ASP A 112 -11.62 -17.45 1.85
C ASP A 112 -10.56 -17.35 2.96
N VAL A 113 -9.26 -17.32 2.59
CA VAL A 113 -8.13 -17.31 3.54
C VAL A 113 -7.02 -16.38 3.08
N VAL A 114 -6.32 -15.77 4.04
CA VAL A 114 -5.10 -14.99 3.76
C VAL A 114 -3.96 -15.96 3.39
N SER A 115 -3.33 -15.76 2.24
CA SER A 115 -2.25 -16.64 1.76
C SER A 115 -0.88 -16.29 2.33
N GLU A 116 0.02 -17.28 2.37
CA GLU A 116 1.46 -17.04 2.64
C GLU A 116 2.20 -16.52 1.40
N GLU A 117 1.75 -16.89 0.19
CA GLU A 117 2.27 -16.35 -1.07
C GLU A 117 2.06 -14.83 -1.12
N ARG A 118 3.06 -14.10 -1.62
CA ARG A 118 3.05 -12.64 -1.68
C ARG A 118 3.24 -12.12 -3.10
N VAL A 119 2.55 -11.03 -3.40
CA VAL A 119 2.67 -10.26 -4.64
C VAL A 119 3.26 -8.89 -4.33
N SER A 120 4.09 -8.37 -5.24
CA SER A 120 4.77 -7.08 -5.09
C SER A 120 4.52 -6.19 -6.31
N SER A 121 4.45 -4.89 -6.11
CA SER A 121 4.34 -3.93 -7.21
C SER A 121 5.67 -3.92 -7.98
N SER A 122 5.61 -4.11 -9.29
CA SER A 122 6.74 -4.01 -10.22
C SER A 122 7.08 -2.57 -10.59
#